data_AF-A0A6J6LN82-F1
#
_entry.id   AF-A0A6J6LN82-F1
#
_cell.length_a   1.000
_cell.length_b   1.000
_cell.length_c   1.000
_cell.angle_alpha   90.00
_cell.angle_beta   90.00
_cell.angle_gamma   90.00
#
_symmetry.space_group_name_H-M   'P 1'
#
loop_
_entity.id
_entity.type
_entity.pdbx_description
1 polymer ?
#
loop_
_entity_poly.entity_id
_entity_poly.type
_entity_poly.pdbx_seq_one_letter_code
_entity_poly.pdbx_strand_id
1 'polypeptide(L)'
;MGRSDWLLLLMPGLIWGSSFFFIAEGLDAFQPALITPLRVLFGFLALVALPQSRKHIPRKDLPSIALLGVFWMVIPLSLFPFAEQHVSSSVTGMLNGATPLFVATVTSLMHKSFPHRNQLLGLLVGFCGVLLIAIPTANNNSSSKFGVALIMCALCCYGIALNLAVPLQKKYGALPVIVRAQAVALILTAPFGIAAIPNSSFAWHSLFAMVGLGVGGTGIAYALATTLAGRVGSTRTSVTTYIIPVVALFLGAIVRDEIVAGLSLVGCGVALTGAFLTNRSRK
;
A
#
# COMPACT_ATOMS: atom_id res chain seq x y z
N MET A 1 16.97 18.28 7.46
CA MET A 1 15.97 18.16 6.37
C MET A 1 15.55 19.56 6.03
N GLY A 2 15.65 19.96 4.76
CA GLY A 2 15.14 21.25 4.32
C GLY A 2 13.61 21.25 4.26
N ARG A 3 12.98 22.43 4.07
CA ARG A 3 11.53 22.54 3.88
C ARG A 3 11.01 21.65 2.74
N SER A 4 11.79 21.50 1.67
CA SER A 4 11.47 20.64 0.52
C SER A 4 11.47 19.15 0.87
N ASP A 5 12.34 18.69 1.78
CA ASP A 5 12.37 17.29 2.21
C ASP A 5 11.15 16.94 3.06
N TRP A 6 10.65 17.89 3.87
CA TRP A 6 9.41 17.71 4.62
C TRP A 6 8.20 17.56 3.70
N LEU A 7 8.10 18.38 2.64
CA LEU A 7 7.03 18.22 1.65
C LEU A 7 7.11 16.86 0.93
N LEU A 8 8.32 16.44 0.56
CA LEU A 8 8.54 15.13 -0.06
C LEU A 8 8.23 13.95 0.89
N LEU A 9 8.21 14.18 2.20
CA LEU A 9 7.86 13.19 3.23
C LEU A 9 6.35 13.17 3.51
N LEU A 10 5.75 14.35 3.69
CA LEU A 10 4.34 14.51 4.06
C LEU A 10 3.41 14.17 2.88
N MET A 11 3.70 14.67 1.67
CA MET A 11 2.81 14.50 0.52
C MET A 11 2.52 13.03 0.17
N PRO A 12 3.52 12.14 0.05
CA PRO A 12 3.22 10.73 -0.21
C PRO A 12 2.46 10.06 0.94
N GLY A 13 2.69 10.51 2.18
CA GLY A 13 1.99 9.99 3.36
C GLY A 13 0.50 10.36 3.33
N LEU A 14 0.19 11.61 2.98
CA LEU A 14 -1.18 12.08 2.75
C LEU A 14 -1.85 11.32 1.60
N ILE A 15 -1.17 11.21 0.46
CA ILE A 15 -1.71 10.57 -0.75
C ILE A 15 -1.94 9.05 -0.54
N TRP A 16 -0.99 8.34 0.08
CA TRP A 16 -1.16 6.92 0.35
C TRP A 16 -2.17 6.67 1.48
N GLY A 17 -2.24 7.55 2.48
CA GLY A 17 -3.27 7.52 3.51
C GLY A 17 -4.68 7.70 2.95
N SER A 18 -4.85 8.58 1.96
CA SER A 18 -6.14 8.79 1.29
C SER A 18 -6.51 7.69 0.29
N SER A 19 -5.65 6.69 0.07
CA SER A 19 -5.90 5.65 -0.92
C SER A 19 -7.12 4.80 -0.57
N PHE A 20 -7.32 4.47 0.70
CA PHE A 20 -8.44 3.64 1.18
C PHE A 20 -9.76 4.40 1.08
N PHE A 21 -9.75 5.68 1.42
CA PHE A 21 -10.89 6.57 1.17
C PHE A 21 -11.28 6.57 -0.32
N PHE A 22 -10.33 6.78 -1.25
CA PHE A 22 -10.66 6.78 -2.67
C PHE A 22 -11.09 5.41 -3.21
N ILE A 23 -10.62 4.30 -2.63
CA ILE A 23 -11.12 2.97 -2.99
C ILE A 23 -12.60 2.87 -2.60
N ALA A 24 -12.96 3.27 -1.38
CA ALA A 24 -14.34 3.29 -0.91
C ALA A 24 -15.24 4.18 -1.79
N GLU A 25 -14.81 5.39 -2.14
CA GLU A 25 -15.57 6.26 -3.09
C GLU A 25 -15.69 5.63 -4.49
N GLY A 26 -14.69 4.85 -4.90
CA GLY A 26 -14.74 4.09 -6.16
C GLY A 26 -15.77 2.98 -6.13
N LEU A 27 -15.89 2.28 -5.00
CA LEU A 27 -16.82 1.17 -4.79
C LEU A 27 -18.29 1.59 -4.80
N ASP A 28 -18.58 2.88 -4.63
CA ASP A 28 -19.95 3.40 -4.71
C ASP A 28 -20.56 3.27 -6.12
N ALA A 29 -19.73 3.17 -7.17
CA ALA A 29 -20.19 2.94 -8.55
C ALA A 29 -19.53 1.73 -9.24
N PHE A 30 -18.27 1.43 -8.94
CA PHE A 30 -17.51 0.42 -9.65
C PHE A 30 -17.42 -0.89 -8.89
N GLN A 31 -17.50 -2.01 -9.62
CA GLN A 31 -17.19 -3.31 -9.06
C GLN A 31 -15.72 -3.37 -8.60
N PRO A 32 -15.38 -4.12 -7.53
CA PRO A 32 -14.02 -4.17 -6.98
C PRO A 32 -12.94 -4.52 -8.00
N ALA A 33 -13.25 -5.45 -8.92
CA ALA A 33 -12.32 -5.89 -9.97
C ALA A 33 -11.98 -4.78 -10.98
N LEU A 34 -12.80 -3.72 -11.09
CA LEU A 34 -12.55 -2.57 -11.96
C LEU A 34 -11.64 -1.52 -11.30
N ILE A 35 -11.60 -1.45 -9.96
CA ILE A 35 -10.81 -0.46 -9.23
C ILE A 35 -9.30 -0.62 -9.48
N THR A 36 -8.78 -1.85 -9.39
CA THR A 36 -7.34 -2.09 -9.60
C THR A 36 -6.83 -1.67 -10.97
N PRO A 37 -7.42 -2.13 -12.09
CA PRO A 37 -6.93 -1.74 -13.41
C PRO A 37 -7.09 -0.23 -13.64
N LEU A 38 -8.13 0.44 -13.14
CA LEU A 38 -8.25 1.90 -13.23
C LEU A 38 -7.14 2.61 -12.44
N ARG A 39 -6.91 2.21 -11.18
CA ARG A 39 -5.82 2.73 -10.33
C ARG A 39 -4.46 2.55 -11.01
N VAL A 40 -4.20 1.38 -11.57
CA VAL A 40 -2.91 1.07 -12.20
C VAL A 40 -2.78 1.81 -13.53
N LEU A 41 -3.83 1.90 -14.34
CA LEU A 41 -3.86 2.62 -15.62
C LEU A 41 -3.49 4.10 -15.43
N PHE A 42 -4.21 4.80 -14.54
CA PHE A 42 -3.97 6.23 -14.31
C PHE A 42 -2.57 6.49 -13.73
N GLY A 43 -2.08 5.63 -12.82
CA GLY A 43 -0.71 5.72 -12.31
C GLY A 43 0.34 5.47 -13.38
N PHE A 44 0.12 4.46 -14.23
CA PHE A 44 1.00 4.14 -15.34
C PHE A 44 1.10 5.30 -16.33
N LEU A 45 -0.03 5.89 -16.71
CA LEU A 45 -0.07 7.07 -17.60
C LEU A 45 0.67 8.27 -16.98
N ALA A 46 0.51 8.50 -15.67
CA ALA A 46 1.22 9.56 -14.96
C ALA A 46 2.75 9.36 -14.97
N LEU A 47 3.24 8.12 -14.81
CA LEU A 47 4.68 7.84 -14.74
C LEU A 47 5.35 7.67 -16.10
N VAL A 48 4.67 7.08 -17.09
CA VAL A 48 5.25 6.84 -18.43
C VAL A 48 5.55 8.15 -19.17
N ALA A 49 4.85 9.23 -18.81
CA ALA A 49 5.11 10.58 -19.28
C ALA A 49 6.49 11.11 -18.83
N LEU A 50 7.03 10.60 -17.71
CA LEU A 50 8.32 11.06 -17.18
C LEU A 50 9.49 10.43 -17.96
N PRO A 51 10.44 11.21 -18.49
CA PRO A 51 11.59 10.67 -19.23
C PRO A 51 12.43 9.67 -18.42
N GLN A 52 12.53 9.89 -17.10
CA GLN A 52 13.29 9.01 -16.19
C GLN A 52 12.72 7.58 -16.12
N SER A 53 11.45 7.36 -16.50
CA SER A 53 10.84 6.03 -16.55
C SER A 53 11.37 5.16 -17.69
N ARG A 54 11.97 5.77 -18.72
CA ARG A 54 12.34 5.10 -19.97
C ARG A 54 13.69 4.37 -19.95
N LYS A 55 14.44 4.42 -18.84
CA LYS A 55 15.74 3.73 -18.75
C LYS A 55 15.59 2.25 -19.09
N HIS A 56 16.53 1.73 -19.86
CA HIS A 56 16.51 0.34 -20.35
C HIS A 56 16.67 -0.66 -19.20
N ILE A 57 15.89 -1.74 -19.24
CA ILE A 57 16.04 -2.89 -18.35
C ILE A 57 16.29 -4.14 -19.21
N PRO A 58 17.41 -4.85 -19.02
CA PRO A 58 17.70 -6.10 -19.70
C PRO A 58 16.60 -7.14 -19.54
N ARG A 59 16.34 -7.90 -20.61
CA ARG A 59 15.32 -8.97 -20.62
C ARG A 59 15.48 -9.99 -19.48
N LYS A 60 16.72 -10.27 -19.06
CA LYS A 60 17.02 -11.19 -17.96
C LYS A 60 16.43 -10.79 -16.60
N ASP A 61 16.17 -9.50 -16.36
CA ASP A 61 15.60 -9.01 -15.10
C ASP A 61 14.08 -8.76 -15.20
N LEU A 62 13.49 -8.90 -16.40
CA LEU A 62 12.03 -8.74 -16.59
C LEU A 62 11.19 -9.77 -15.81
N PRO A 63 11.58 -11.05 -15.67
CA PRO A 63 10.83 -11.99 -14.83
C PRO A 63 10.76 -11.55 -13.36
N SER A 64 11.85 -11.03 -12.80
CA SER A 64 11.86 -10.50 -11.43
C SER A 64 10.98 -9.26 -11.27
N ILE A 65 10.92 -8.41 -12.30
CA ILE A 65 10.02 -7.24 -12.33
C ILE A 65 8.56 -7.65 -12.52
N ALA A 66 8.29 -8.70 -13.30
CA ALA A 66 6.95 -9.25 -13.43
C ALA A 66 6.47 -9.81 -12.10
N LEU A 67 7.32 -10.58 -11.41
CA LEU A 67 7.04 -11.07 -10.06
C LEU A 67 6.80 -9.92 -9.07
N LEU A 68 7.61 -8.86 -9.16
CA LEU A 68 7.39 -7.64 -8.40
C LEU A 68 6.02 -7.01 -8.72
N GLY A 69 5.63 -6.90 -9.98
CA GLY A 69 4.31 -6.40 -10.39
C GLY A 69 3.17 -7.23 -9.81
N VAL A 70 3.32 -8.56 -9.76
CA VAL A 70 2.33 -9.46 -9.18
C VAL A 70 2.16 -9.22 -7.68
N PHE A 71 3.27 -9.28 -6.93
CA PHE A 71 3.23 -9.16 -5.46
C PHE A 71 3.10 -7.73 -4.94
N TRP A 72 3.39 -6.72 -5.77
CA TRP A 72 3.24 -5.32 -5.38
C TRP A 72 1.92 -4.70 -5.85
N MET A 73 1.41 -5.11 -7.01
CA MET A 73 0.30 -4.41 -7.65
C MET A 73 -0.88 -5.34 -7.92
N VAL A 74 -0.69 -6.47 -8.63
CA VAL A 74 -1.81 -7.33 -9.04
C VAL A 74 -2.58 -7.86 -7.83
N ILE A 75 -1.89 -8.58 -6.94
CA ILE A 75 -2.54 -9.24 -5.81
C ILE A 75 -2.97 -8.19 -4.78
N PRO A 76 -2.05 -7.45 -4.12
CA PRO A 76 -2.45 -6.61 -2.98
C PRO A 76 -3.41 -5.49 -3.37
N LEU A 77 -3.21 -4.81 -4.53
CA LEU A 77 -4.13 -3.73 -4.91
C LEU A 77 -5.50 -4.24 -5.35
N SER A 78 -5.64 -5.52 -5.74
CA SER A 78 -6.95 -6.14 -5.96
C SER A 78 -7.60 -6.60 -4.67
N LEU A 79 -6.81 -7.09 -3.71
CA LEU A 79 -7.36 -7.52 -2.42
C LEU A 79 -7.99 -6.37 -1.64
N PHE A 80 -7.46 -5.13 -1.73
CA PHE A 80 -8.01 -3.99 -1.00
C PHE A 80 -9.46 -3.63 -1.38
N PRO A 81 -9.83 -3.43 -2.67
CA PRO A 81 -11.23 -3.24 -3.08
C PRO A 81 -12.18 -4.34 -2.61
N PHE A 82 -11.78 -5.62 -2.70
CA PHE A 82 -12.60 -6.72 -2.21
C PHE A 82 -12.71 -6.72 -0.68
N ALA A 83 -11.65 -6.35 0.03
CA ALA A 83 -11.68 -6.23 1.48
C ALA A 83 -12.59 -5.10 1.95
N GLU A 84 -12.59 -3.96 1.24
CA GLU A 84 -13.38 -2.79 1.61
C GLU A 84 -14.88 -2.93 1.38
N GLN A 85 -15.32 -3.98 0.67
CA GLN A 85 -16.73 -4.39 0.68
C GLN A 85 -17.19 -4.94 2.05
N HIS A 86 -16.25 -5.26 2.94
CA HIS A 86 -16.50 -5.96 4.20
C HIS A 86 -15.87 -5.28 5.43
N VAL A 87 -14.96 -4.34 5.21
CA VAL A 87 -14.15 -3.65 6.22
C VAL A 87 -14.08 -2.17 5.86
N SER A 88 -14.20 -1.29 6.86
CA SER A 88 -14.15 0.16 6.63
C SER A 88 -12.79 0.64 6.13
N SER A 89 -12.77 1.74 5.37
CA SER A 89 -11.54 2.31 4.81
C SER A 89 -10.56 2.75 5.90
N SER A 90 -11.07 3.22 7.05
CA SER A 90 -10.29 3.52 8.26
C SER A 90 -9.53 2.30 8.76
N VAL A 91 -10.21 1.17 8.93
CA VAL A 91 -9.61 -0.07 9.45
C VAL A 91 -8.61 -0.63 8.44
N THR A 92 -8.96 -0.61 7.15
CA THR A 92 -8.05 -1.03 6.07
C THR A 92 -6.76 -0.23 6.07
N GLY A 93 -6.84 1.10 6.19
CA GLY A 93 -5.67 1.96 6.26
C GLY A 93 -4.86 1.83 7.54
N MET A 94 -5.52 1.62 8.69
CA MET A 94 -4.84 1.32 9.96
C MET A 94 -4.03 0.03 9.88
N LEU A 95 -4.62 -1.05 9.37
CA LEU A 95 -3.94 -2.33 9.14
C LEU A 95 -2.80 -2.17 8.13
N ASN A 96 -2.99 -1.39 7.07
CA ASN A 96 -1.93 -1.13 6.10
C ASN A 96 -0.72 -0.41 6.69
N GLY A 97 -0.91 0.40 7.75
CA GLY A 97 0.18 1.00 8.53
C GLY A 97 1.16 -0.04 9.12
N ALA A 98 0.74 -1.29 9.26
CA ALA A 98 1.56 -2.40 9.73
C ALA A 98 2.48 -3.03 8.65
N THR A 99 2.44 -2.55 7.40
CA THR A 99 3.31 -3.04 6.30
C THR A 99 4.78 -3.24 6.72
N PRO A 100 5.45 -2.34 7.47
CA PRO A 100 6.84 -2.55 7.87
C PRO A 100 7.08 -3.82 8.70
N LEU A 101 6.09 -4.27 9.49
CA LEU A 101 6.18 -5.51 10.26
C LEU A 101 6.24 -6.72 9.34
N PHE A 102 5.34 -6.78 8.34
CA PHE A 102 5.31 -7.84 7.35
C PHE A 102 6.57 -7.86 6.49
N VAL A 103 7.09 -6.70 6.10
CA VAL A 103 8.37 -6.59 5.39
C VAL A 103 9.51 -7.17 6.22
N ALA A 104 9.62 -6.79 7.48
CA ALA A 104 10.66 -7.30 8.37
C ALA A 104 10.55 -8.82 8.60
N THR A 105 9.34 -9.34 8.82
CA THR A 105 9.10 -10.78 8.95
C THR A 105 9.51 -11.53 7.69
N VAL A 106 9.07 -11.08 6.51
CA VAL A 106 9.45 -11.70 5.23
C VAL A 106 10.96 -11.62 5.00
N THR A 107 11.60 -10.49 5.33
CA THR A 107 13.06 -10.36 5.27
C THR A 107 13.76 -11.42 6.12
N SER A 108 13.36 -11.59 7.39
CA SER A 108 13.95 -12.62 8.28
C SER A 108 13.77 -14.04 7.74
N LEU A 109 12.58 -14.36 7.19
CA LEU A 109 12.30 -15.67 6.59
C LEU A 109 13.15 -15.91 5.34
N MET A 110 13.26 -14.93 4.44
CA MET A 110 14.04 -15.04 3.20
C MET A 110 15.54 -15.21 3.48
N HIS A 111 16.06 -14.52 4.49
CA HIS A 111 17.48 -14.61 4.87
C HIS A 111 17.78 -15.76 5.84
N LYS A 112 16.76 -16.53 6.26
CA LYS A 112 16.88 -17.59 7.28
C LYS A 112 17.64 -17.13 8.52
N SER A 113 17.44 -15.87 8.92
CA SER A 113 18.15 -15.24 10.03
C SER A 113 17.17 -14.76 11.09
N PHE A 114 17.50 -15.04 12.34
CA PHE A 114 16.68 -14.59 13.46
C PHE A 114 16.82 -13.07 13.63
N PRO A 115 15.70 -12.35 13.78
CA PRO A 115 15.75 -10.93 14.09
C PRO A 115 16.45 -10.72 15.43
N HIS A 116 17.23 -9.64 15.54
CA HIS A 116 17.85 -9.26 16.80
C HIS A 116 16.78 -9.05 17.90
N ARG A 117 17.12 -9.26 19.18
CA ARG A 117 16.16 -9.23 20.30
C ARG A 117 15.23 -8.00 20.29
N ASN A 118 15.78 -6.82 20.01
CA ASN A 118 15.01 -5.57 19.96
C ASN A 118 14.06 -5.52 18.74
N GLN A 119 14.48 -6.08 17.60
CA GLN A 119 13.63 -6.19 16.42
C GLN A 119 12.49 -7.19 16.65
N LEU A 120 12.77 -8.32 17.31
CA LEU A 120 11.76 -9.30 17.69
C LEU A 120 10.71 -8.70 18.64
N LEU A 121 11.13 -7.96 19.66
CA LEU A 121 10.21 -7.25 20.56
C LEU A 121 9.34 -6.26 19.80
N GLY A 122 9.92 -5.49 18.88
CA GLY A 122 9.17 -4.58 18.01
C GLY A 122 8.13 -5.30 17.15
N LEU A 123 8.47 -6.46 16.58
CA LEU A 123 7.56 -7.29 15.81
C LEU A 123 6.40 -7.82 16.68
N LEU A 124 6.70 -8.36 17.86
CA LEU A 124 5.67 -8.88 18.77
C LEU A 124 4.69 -7.78 19.19
N VAL A 125 5.19 -6.63 19.65
CA VAL A 125 4.36 -5.46 19.99
C VAL A 125 3.54 -5.02 18.78
N GLY A 126 4.17 -4.95 17.61
CA GLY A 126 3.51 -4.53 16.38
C GLY A 126 2.36 -5.46 15.98
N PHE A 127 2.57 -6.77 15.98
CA PHE A 127 1.54 -7.76 15.65
C PHE A 127 0.44 -7.82 16.71
N CYS A 128 0.74 -7.60 17.99
CA CYS A 128 -0.30 -7.38 19.00
C CYS A 128 -1.19 -6.18 18.61
N GLY A 129 -0.59 -5.07 18.17
CA GLY A 129 -1.34 -3.93 17.65
C GLY A 129 -2.22 -4.28 16.44
N VAL A 130 -1.69 -5.03 15.48
CA VAL A 130 -2.45 -5.53 14.31
C VAL A 130 -3.68 -6.34 14.75
N LEU A 131 -3.52 -7.24 15.72
CA LEU A 131 -4.62 -8.03 16.28
C LEU A 131 -5.66 -7.13 16.96
N LEU A 132 -5.24 -6.14 17.75
CA LEU A 132 -6.14 -5.19 18.40
C LEU A 132 -6.95 -4.35 17.37
N ILE A 133 -6.35 -4.01 16.23
CA ILE A 133 -7.06 -3.35 15.12
C ILE A 133 -8.10 -4.29 14.50
N ALA A 134 -7.71 -5.54 14.26
CA ALA A 134 -8.49 -6.53 13.53
C ALA A 134 -9.65 -7.15 14.32
N ILE A 135 -9.49 -7.39 15.62
CA ILE A 135 -10.44 -8.14 16.46
C ILE A 135 -11.87 -7.57 16.43
N PRO A 136 -12.09 -6.25 16.62
CA PRO A 136 -13.46 -5.69 16.60
C PRO A 136 -14.17 -5.98 15.28
N THR A 137 -13.50 -5.71 14.16
CA THR A 137 -14.05 -5.94 12.81
C THR A 137 -14.24 -7.43 12.52
N ALA A 138 -13.28 -8.26 12.89
CA ALA A 138 -13.37 -9.71 12.72
C ALA A 138 -14.50 -10.32 13.56
N ASN A 139 -14.83 -9.77 14.72
CA ASN A 139 -15.89 -10.32 15.57
C ASN A 139 -17.30 -9.94 15.11
N ASN A 140 -17.47 -8.96 14.22
CA ASN A 140 -18.78 -8.54 13.73
C ASN A 140 -19.52 -9.65 12.98
N ASN A 141 -18.92 -10.21 11.92
CA ASN A 141 -19.51 -11.31 11.14
C ASN A 141 -18.44 -12.03 10.30
N SER A 142 -18.81 -13.15 9.66
CA SER A 142 -17.91 -13.95 8.81
C SER A 142 -17.38 -13.20 7.60
N SER A 143 -18.18 -12.30 7.02
CA SER A 143 -17.80 -11.46 5.87
C SER A 143 -16.70 -10.47 6.25
N SER A 144 -16.80 -9.80 7.40
CA SER A 144 -15.76 -8.91 7.92
C SER A 144 -14.47 -9.66 8.29
N LYS A 145 -14.55 -10.89 8.81
CA LYS A 145 -13.36 -11.77 8.99
C LYS A 145 -12.64 -12.02 7.66
N PHE A 146 -13.41 -12.30 6.61
CA PHE A 146 -12.86 -12.52 5.28
C PHE A 146 -12.14 -11.27 4.76
N GLY A 147 -12.75 -10.08 4.88
CA GLY A 147 -12.10 -8.83 4.49
C GLY A 147 -10.78 -8.56 5.23
N VAL A 148 -10.73 -8.80 6.55
CA VAL A 148 -9.48 -8.71 7.32
C VAL A 148 -8.42 -9.69 6.80
N ALA A 149 -8.81 -10.93 6.48
CA ALA A 149 -7.89 -11.93 5.94
C ALA A 149 -7.31 -11.50 4.57
N LEU A 150 -8.11 -10.88 3.70
CA LEU A 150 -7.64 -10.31 2.43
C LEU A 150 -6.59 -9.22 2.67
N ILE A 151 -6.81 -8.34 3.65
CA ILE A 151 -5.84 -7.30 4.01
C ILE A 151 -4.54 -7.92 4.51
N MET A 152 -4.59 -8.91 5.41
CA MET A 152 -3.38 -9.59 5.90
C MET A 152 -2.60 -10.27 4.75
N CYS A 153 -3.31 -10.88 3.79
CA CYS A 153 -2.70 -11.45 2.59
C CYS A 153 -2.01 -10.37 1.73
N ALA A 154 -2.63 -9.21 1.56
CA ALA A 154 -2.04 -8.08 0.86
C ALA A 154 -0.75 -7.58 1.53
N LEU A 155 -0.72 -7.50 2.87
CA LEU A 155 0.48 -7.08 3.61
C LEU A 155 1.63 -8.10 3.51
N CYS A 156 1.31 -9.40 3.52
CA CYS A 156 2.29 -10.45 3.21
C CYS A 156 2.88 -10.27 1.80
N CYS A 157 2.03 -9.97 0.81
CA CYS A 157 2.47 -9.70 -0.56
C CYS A 157 3.41 -8.48 -0.62
N TYR A 158 3.07 -7.38 0.07
CA TYR A 158 3.96 -6.22 0.19
C TYR A 158 5.29 -6.55 0.85
N GLY A 159 5.31 -7.47 1.82
CA GLY A 159 6.55 -7.96 2.41
C GLY A 159 7.49 -8.58 1.38
N ILE A 160 6.96 -9.45 0.50
CA ILE A 160 7.71 -10.05 -0.61
C ILE A 160 8.12 -8.97 -1.61
N ALA A 161 7.16 -8.13 -2.01
CA ALA A 161 7.36 -7.15 -3.05
C ALA A 161 8.46 -6.14 -2.70
N LEU A 162 8.47 -5.61 -1.46
CA LEU A 162 9.47 -4.64 -1.05
C LEU A 162 10.87 -5.25 -0.91
N ASN A 163 10.99 -6.54 -0.58
CA ASN A 163 12.28 -7.25 -0.61
C ASN A 163 12.80 -7.45 -2.05
N LEU A 164 11.91 -7.67 -3.03
CA LEU A 164 12.27 -7.73 -4.45
C LEU A 164 12.55 -6.34 -5.04
N ALA A 165 11.81 -5.32 -4.62
CA ALA A 165 11.89 -3.97 -5.18
C ALA A 165 13.23 -3.32 -4.88
N VAL A 166 13.73 -3.40 -3.64
CA VAL A 166 14.95 -2.70 -3.21
C VAL A 166 16.16 -2.98 -4.12
N PRO A 167 16.57 -4.24 -4.41
CA PRO A 167 17.72 -4.51 -5.28
C PRO A 167 17.47 -4.08 -6.74
N LEU A 168 16.27 -4.30 -7.28
CA LEU A 168 15.91 -3.90 -8.64
C LEU A 168 15.93 -2.38 -8.82
N GLN A 169 15.38 -1.64 -7.87
CA GLN A 169 15.35 -0.18 -7.89
C GLN A 169 16.74 0.43 -7.68
N LYS A 170 17.62 -0.19 -6.88
CA LYS A 170 19.03 0.22 -6.78
C LYS A 170 19.77 0.05 -8.10
N LYS A 171 19.50 -1.05 -8.83
CA LYS A 171 20.17 -1.39 -10.09
C LYS A 171 19.70 -0.52 -11.27
N TYR A 172 18.40 -0.23 -11.35
CA TYR A 172 17.79 0.41 -12.53
C TYR A 172 17.20 1.80 -12.28
N GLY A 173 17.10 2.22 -11.02
CA GLY A 173 16.27 3.35 -10.60
C GLY A 173 14.82 2.92 -10.36
N ALA A 174 14.15 3.61 -9.45
CA ALA A 174 12.82 3.20 -9.02
C ALA A 174 11.72 3.39 -10.08
N LEU A 175 11.72 4.53 -10.79
CA LEU A 175 10.71 4.82 -11.82
C LEU A 175 10.69 3.78 -12.95
N PRO A 176 11.85 3.40 -13.56
CA PRO A 176 11.88 2.34 -14.57
C PRO A 176 11.27 1.03 -14.08
N VAL A 177 11.56 0.62 -12.85
CA VAL A 177 11.08 -0.64 -12.26
C VAL A 177 9.57 -0.58 -12.02
N ILE A 178 9.09 0.51 -11.40
CA ILE A 178 7.67 0.69 -11.06
C ILE A 178 6.81 0.73 -12.32
N VAL A 179 7.24 1.42 -13.38
CA VAL A 179 6.48 1.51 -14.64
C VAL A 179 6.35 0.14 -15.33
N ARG A 180 7.40 -0.70 -15.36
CA ARG A 180 7.26 -2.08 -15.88
C ARG A 180 6.38 -2.95 -14.98
N ALA A 181 6.51 -2.81 -13.66
CA ALA A 181 5.67 -3.54 -12.71
C ALA A 181 4.18 -3.15 -12.88
N GLN A 182 3.89 -1.87 -13.12
CA GLN A 182 2.56 -1.38 -13.46
C GLN A 182 2.07 -1.90 -14.82
N ALA A 183 2.92 -1.95 -15.84
CA ALA A 183 2.56 -2.52 -17.13
C ALA A 183 2.13 -3.99 -17.00
N VAL A 184 2.91 -4.79 -16.26
CA VAL A 184 2.56 -6.18 -15.95
C VAL A 184 1.22 -6.24 -15.19
N ALA A 185 1.04 -5.38 -14.20
CA ALA A 185 -0.18 -5.36 -13.41
C ALA A 185 -1.41 -4.96 -14.24
N LEU A 186 -1.27 -3.98 -15.13
CA LEU A 186 -2.33 -3.56 -16.04
C LEU A 186 -2.72 -4.70 -16.99
N ILE A 187 -1.74 -5.38 -17.59
CA ILE A 187 -1.99 -6.53 -18.49
C ILE A 187 -2.74 -7.64 -17.74
N LEU A 188 -2.32 -7.96 -16.52
CA LEU A 188 -2.91 -9.07 -15.75
C LEU A 188 -4.27 -8.73 -15.13
N THR A 189 -4.53 -7.47 -14.79
CA THR A 189 -5.79 -7.05 -14.14
C THR A 189 -6.85 -6.55 -15.13
N ALA A 190 -6.45 -6.10 -16.33
CA ALA A 190 -7.38 -5.57 -17.33
C ALA A 190 -8.51 -6.54 -17.72
N PRO A 191 -8.29 -7.85 -17.96
CA PRO A 191 -9.38 -8.76 -18.32
C PRO A 191 -10.47 -8.83 -17.24
N PHE A 192 -10.07 -8.86 -15.96
CA PHE A 192 -11.00 -8.89 -14.83
C PHE A 192 -11.75 -7.56 -14.68
N GLY A 193 -11.07 -6.42 -14.89
CA GLY A 193 -11.71 -5.11 -14.88
C GLY A 193 -12.73 -4.95 -16.00
N ILE A 194 -12.37 -5.34 -17.23
CA ILE A 194 -13.26 -5.27 -18.40
C ILE A 194 -14.50 -6.14 -18.17
N ALA A 195 -14.33 -7.36 -17.64
CA ALA A 195 -15.45 -8.24 -17.29
C ALA A 195 -16.36 -7.67 -16.18
N ALA A 196 -15.86 -6.77 -15.35
CA ALA A 196 -16.59 -6.09 -14.30
C ALA A 196 -17.36 -4.83 -14.75
N ILE A 197 -17.08 -4.29 -15.95
CA ILE A 197 -17.74 -3.09 -16.48
C ILE A 197 -19.27 -3.25 -16.56
N PRO A 198 -19.84 -4.35 -17.10
CA PRO A 198 -21.29 -4.48 -17.23
C PRO A 198 -22.05 -4.48 -15.90
N ASN A 199 -21.39 -4.87 -14.81
CA ASN A 199 -21.96 -4.90 -13.46
C ASN A 199 -21.59 -3.65 -12.64
N SER A 200 -20.89 -2.70 -13.25
CA SER A 200 -20.56 -1.40 -12.66
C SER A 200 -21.54 -0.34 -13.14
N SER A 201 -21.83 0.64 -12.29
CA SER A 201 -22.50 1.87 -12.70
C SER A 201 -21.46 2.95 -13.01
N PHE A 202 -21.93 4.11 -13.48
CA PHE A 202 -21.07 5.26 -13.74
C PHE A 202 -21.46 6.42 -12.84
N ALA A 203 -20.48 6.94 -12.09
CA ALA A 203 -20.60 8.18 -11.34
C ALA A 203 -19.32 8.99 -11.52
N TRP A 204 -19.47 10.29 -11.81
CA TRP A 204 -18.33 11.22 -11.95
C TRP A 204 -17.47 11.26 -10.69
N HIS A 205 -18.11 11.23 -9.53
CA HIS A 205 -17.44 11.20 -8.23
C HIS A 205 -16.50 10.01 -8.09
N SER A 206 -16.98 8.79 -8.33
CA SER A 206 -16.17 7.57 -8.30
C SER A 206 -15.06 7.57 -9.34
N LEU A 207 -15.30 8.13 -10.54
CA LEU A 207 -14.25 8.29 -11.55
C LEU A 207 -13.14 9.24 -11.07
N PHE A 208 -13.48 10.40 -10.51
CA PHE A 208 -12.49 11.34 -9.98
C PHE A 208 -11.73 10.76 -8.79
N ALA A 209 -12.38 9.96 -7.95
CA ALA A 209 -11.70 9.18 -6.91
C ALA A 209 -10.67 8.22 -7.51
N MET A 210 -11.00 7.50 -8.59
CA MET A 210 -10.06 6.61 -9.28
C MET A 210 -8.90 7.36 -9.96
N VAL A 211 -9.17 8.54 -10.52
CA VAL A 211 -8.11 9.41 -11.08
C VAL A 211 -7.18 9.88 -9.96
N GLY A 212 -7.71 10.36 -8.84
CA GLY A 212 -6.92 10.77 -7.67
C GLY A 212 -6.10 9.61 -7.09
N LEU A 213 -6.72 8.44 -6.95
CA LEU A 213 -6.09 7.21 -6.48
C LEU A 213 -4.94 6.75 -7.37
N GLY A 214 -5.14 6.77 -8.68
CA GLY A 214 -4.14 6.34 -9.64
C GLY A 214 -3.05 7.37 -9.89
N VAL A 215 -3.41 8.56 -10.38
CA VAL A 215 -2.43 9.63 -10.66
C VAL A 215 -1.68 10.02 -9.40
N GLY A 216 -2.39 10.22 -8.28
CA GLY A 216 -1.78 10.55 -7.00
C GLY A 216 -1.03 9.37 -6.41
N GLY A 217 -1.74 8.29 -6.07
CA GLY A 217 -1.22 7.19 -5.26
C GLY A 217 -0.25 6.26 -5.98
N THR A 218 -0.48 5.96 -7.26
CA THR A 218 0.38 5.06 -8.05
C THR A 218 1.20 5.80 -9.11
N GLY A 219 1.09 7.12 -9.20
CA GLY A 219 1.97 7.97 -9.99
C GLY A 219 2.85 8.88 -9.13
N ILE A 220 2.31 10.03 -8.76
CA ILE A 220 3.01 11.14 -8.10
C ILE A 220 3.69 10.67 -6.80
N ALA A 221 2.98 9.96 -5.93
CA ALA A 221 3.52 9.52 -4.64
C ALA A 221 4.77 8.64 -4.79
N TYR A 222 4.82 7.76 -5.81
CA TYR A 222 6.04 6.99 -6.10
C TYR A 222 7.19 7.89 -6.58
N ALA A 223 6.93 8.85 -7.46
CA ALA A 223 7.97 9.79 -7.91
C ALA A 223 8.53 10.64 -6.75
N LEU A 224 7.67 11.13 -5.85
CA LEU A 224 8.08 11.91 -4.68
C LEU A 224 8.84 11.05 -3.67
N ALA A 225 8.33 9.86 -3.33
CA ALA A 225 8.96 8.95 -2.37
C ALA A 225 10.35 8.49 -2.84
N THR A 226 10.51 8.24 -4.14
CA THR A 226 11.80 7.84 -4.73
C THR A 226 12.80 8.99 -4.72
N THR A 227 12.35 10.21 -4.96
CA THR A 227 13.17 11.43 -4.82
C THR A 227 13.61 11.63 -3.36
N LEU A 228 12.70 11.45 -2.41
CA LEU A 228 13.02 11.53 -0.97
C LEU A 228 14.06 10.48 -0.58
N ALA A 229 13.84 9.22 -0.98
CA ALA A 229 14.75 8.12 -0.66
C ALA A 229 16.19 8.38 -1.14
N GLY A 230 16.35 8.99 -2.33
CA GLY A 230 17.65 9.40 -2.84
C GLY A 230 18.31 10.54 -2.06
N ARG A 231 17.53 11.43 -1.44
CA ARG A 231 18.05 12.61 -0.71
C ARG A 231 18.39 12.33 0.75
N VAL A 232 17.53 11.59 1.46
CA VAL A 232 17.62 11.46 2.92
C VAL A 232 17.78 10.01 3.39
N GLY A 233 17.81 9.06 2.46
CA GLY A 233 17.95 7.63 2.73
C GLY A 233 16.65 6.95 3.17
N SER A 234 16.63 5.62 3.04
CA SER A 234 15.44 4.78 3.25
C SER A 234 14.87 4.87 4.68
N THR A 235 15.72 5.01 5.69
CA THR A 235 15.27 5.13 7.09
C THR A 235 14.40 6.38 7.30
N ARG A 236 14.81 7.53 6.77
CA ARG A 236 14.02 8.76 6.92
C ARG A 236 12.78 8.74 6.03
N THR A 237 12.86 8.16 4.83
CA THR A 237 11.69 7.95 3.96
C THR A 237 10.64 7.05 4.60
N SER A 238 11.03 6.08 5.43
CA SER A 238 10.07 5.20 6.11
C SER A 238 9.12 5.96 7.05
N VAL A 239 9.46 7.18 7.46
CA VAL A 239 8.58 7.98 8.32
C VAL A 239 7.24 8.27 7.63
N THR A 240 7.24 8.40 6.30
CA THR A 240 6.05 8.57 5.47
C THR A 240 5.00 7.49 5.73
N THR A 241 5.39 6.24 6.03
CA THR A 241 4.42 5.16 6.22
C THR A 241 3.65 5.26 7.54
N TYR A 242 4.17 5.98 8.54
CA TYR A 242 3.45 6.22 9.80
C TYR A 242 2.34 7.27 9.67
N ILE A 243 2.34 8.06 8.59
CA ILE A 243 1.30 9.07 8.31
C ILE A 243 0.04 8.42 7.74
N ILE A 244 0.22 7.35 6.94
CA ILE A 244 -0.85 6.63 6.24
C ILE A 244 -2.05 6.29 7.15
N PRO A 245 -1.87 5.59 8.29
CA PRO A 245 -3.01 5.18 9.12
C PRO A 245 -3.73 6.36 9.78
N VAL A 246 -3.03 7.45 10.08
CA VAL A 246 -3.63 8.67 10.66
C VAL A 246 -4.55 9.33 9.65
N VAL A 247 -4.10 9.44 8.40
CA VAL A 247 -4.87 10.05 7.32
C VAL A 247 -6.06 9.17 6.92
N ALA A 248 -5.86 7.85 6.84
CA ALA A 248 -6.95 6.93 6.54
C ALA A 248 -8.04 6.98 7.61
N LEU A 249 -7.65 6.97 8.89
CA LEU A 249 -8.57 7.14 10.00
C LEU A 249 -9.31 8.48 9.94
N PHE A 250 -8.59 9.57 9.69
CA PHE A 250 -9.21 10.89 9.60
C PHE A 250 -10.24 10.96 8.47
N LEU A 251 -9.89 10.52 7.26
CA LEU A 251 -10.80 10.57 6.12
C LEU A 251 -11.98 9.61 6.30
N GLY A 252 -11.77 8.39 6.77
CA GLY A 252 -12.86 7.45 6.97
C GLY A 252 -13.80 7.90 8.10
N ALA A 253 -13.28 8.30 9.26
CA ALA A 253 -14.11 8.70 10.40
C ALA A 253 -14.81 10.05 10.23
N ILE A 254 -14.16 11.04 9.60
CA ILE A 254 -14.69 12.41 9.49
C ILE A 254 -15.42 12.67 8.16
N VAL A 255 -14.97 12.05 7.06
CA VAL A 255 -15.56 12.31 5.73
C VAL A 255 -16.56 11.24 5.32
N ARG A 256 -16.33 9.96 5.69
CA ARG A 256 -17.27 8.85 5.44
C ARG A 256 -18.10 8.46 6.66
N ASP A 257 -18.02 9.22 7.76
CA ASP A 257 -18.74 8.97 9.01
C ASP A 257 -18.57 7.52 9.55
N GLU A 258 -17.41 6.91 9.29
CA GLU A 258 -17.14 5.52 9.70
C GLU A 258 -16.97 5.40 11.22
N ILE A 259 -17.72 4.48 11.83
CA ILE A 259 -17.58 4.17 13.25
C ILE A 259 -16.35 3.28 13.47
N VAL A 260 -15.37 3.81 14.19
CA VAL A 260 -14.13 3.08 14.52
C VAL A 260 -14.13 2.67 15.99
N ALA A 261 -13.94 1.38 16.24
CA ALA A 261 -13.85 0.86 17.60
C ALA A 261 -12.66 1.45 18.35
N GLY A 262 -12.86 1.85 19.61
CA GLY A 262 -11.78 2.37 20.46
C GLY A 262 -10.59 1.41 20.59
N LEU A 263 -10.86 0.10 20.59
CA LEU A 263 -9.80 -0.93 20.59
C LEU A 263 -8.93 -0.86 19.34
N SER A 264 -9.51 -0.54 18.18
CA SER A 264 -8.76 -0.40 16.93
C SER A 264 -7.86 0.85 16.95
N LEU A 265 -8.28 1.92 17.62
CA LEU A 265 -7.44 3.12 17.82
C LEU A 265 -6.22 2.81 18.69
N VAL A 266 -6.44 2.11 19.82
CA VAL A 266 -5.35 1.64 20.69
C VAL A 266 -4.42 0.71 19.92
N GLY A 267 -5.00 -0.24 19.17
CA GLY A 267 -4.25 -1.16 18.32
C GLY A 267 -3.40 -0.46 17.28
N CYS A 268 -3.90 0.62 16.66
CA CYS A 268 -3.15 1.44 15.71
C CYS A 268 -1.92 2.07 16.38
N GLY A 269 -2.08 2.68 17.56
CA GLY A 269 -0.96 3.24 18.32
C GLY A 269 0.09 2.17 18.68
N VAL A 270 -0.35 0.99 19.11
CA VAL A 270 0.52 -0.15 19.44
C VAL A 270 1.25 -0.68 18.20
N ALA A 271 0.55 -0.81 17.06
CA ALA A 271 1.11 -1.30 15.80
C ALA A 271 2.20 -0.35 15.28
N LEU A 272 1.95 0.97 15.31
CA LEU A 272 2.92 1.97 14.89
C LEU A 272 4.15 2.01 15.81
N THR A 273 3.94 1.86 17.11
CA THR A 273 5.04 1.77 18.09
C THR A 273 5.91 0.55 17.81
N GLY A 274 5.30 -0.62 17.61
CA GLY A 274 6.03 -1.85 17.25
C GLY A 274 6.79 -1.71 15.93
N ALA A 275 6.16 -1.12 14.90
CA ALA A 275 6.81 -0.87 13.61
C ALA A 275 7.99 0.11 13.74
N PHE A 276 7.88 1.13 14.59
CA PHE A 276 8.98 2.04 14.91
C PHE A 276 10.15 1.34 15.59
N LEU A 277 9.88 0.53 16.62
CA LEU A 277 10.91 -0.26 17.33
C LEU A 277 11.62 -1.24 16.39
N THR A 278 10.86 -1.89 15.50
CA THR A 278 11.38 -2.80 14.48
C THR A 278 12.34 -2.09 13.53
N ASN A 279 11.96 -0.92 13.01
CA ASN A 279 12.79 -0.13 12.10
C ASN A 279 14.05 0.44 12.76
N ARG A 280 13.98 0.84 14.03
CA ARG A 280 15.13 1.37 14.77
C ARG A 280 16.19 0.29 15.03
N SER A 281 15.76 -0.95 15.24
CA SER A 281 16.62 -2.08 15.59
C SER A 281 17.36 -2.71 14.40
N ARG A 282 17.11 -2.24 13.17
CA ARG A 282 17.80 -2.68 11.95
C ARG A 282 19.15 -1.97 11.73
N LYS A 283 19.48 -0.99 12.57
CA LYS A 283 20.79 -0.35 12.64
C LYS A 283 21.70 -1.13 13.59
#